data_AF-A0A3D2WHR8-F1
#
_entry.id   AF-A0A3D2WHR8-F1
#
_cell.length_a   1.000
_cell.length_b   1.000
_cell.length_c   1.000
_cell.angle_alpha   90.00
_cell.angle_beta   90.00
_cell.angle_gamma   90.00
#
_symmetry.space_group_name_H-M   'P 1'
#
loop_
_entity.id
_entity.type
_entity.pdbx_description
1 polymer ?
#
loop_
_entity_poly.entity_id
_entity_poly.type
_entity_poly.pdbx_seq_one_letter_code
_entity_poly.pdbx_strand_id
1 'polypeptide(L)'
;QFFNRICQAEGIGYYYTHTKTKHTLKLIDNHLQFKNLKGHNPLKIQPKTAAHLHLTDWSMTKKFVVSNKRQTSYNPLTPKQIPTVSATSKGDINTSAIADV
;
A
#
# COMPACT_ATOMS: atom_id res chain seq x y z
N GLN A 1 7.22 -15.51 12.54
CA GLN A 1 7.66 -15.08 11.19
C GLN A 1 6.81 -15.65 10.04
N PHE A 2 6.29 -16.88 10.14
CA PHE A 2 5.45 -17.52 9.11
C PHE A 2 4.31 -16.64 8.55
N PHE A 3 3.47 -16.10 9.45
CA PHE A 3 2.31 -15.28 9.08
C PHE A 3 2.71 -14.06 8.23
N ASN A 4 3.72 -13.28 8.68
CA ASN A 4 4.18 -12.10 7.93
C ASN A 4 4.69 -12.46 6.53
N ARG A 5 5.37 -13.60 6.38
CA ARG A 5 5.86 -14.07 5.08
C ARG A 5 4.72 -14.39 4.12
N ILE A 6 3.66 -15.04 4.60
CA ILE A 6 2.47 -15.31 3.79
C ILE A 6 1.79 -14.01 3.39
N CYS A 7 1.56 -13.11 4.35
CA CYS A 7 0.95 -11.83 4.06
C CYS A 7 1.73 -11.04 3.00
N GLN A 8 3.06 -11.04 3.08
CA GLN A 8 3.91 -10.38 2.09
C GLN A 8 3.87 -11.05 0.72
N ALA A 9 3.84 -12.38 0.66
CA ALA A 9 3.80 -13.14 -0.59
C ALA A 9 2.47 -12.92 -1.34
N GLU A 10 1.36 -12.85 -0.60
CA GLU A 10 0.01 -12.69 -1.15
C GLU A 10 -0.43 -11.22 -1.29
N GLY A 11 0.42 -10.27 -0.91
CA GLY A 11 0.07 -8.83 -0.96
C GLY A 11 -0.99 -8.41 0.09
N ILE A 12 -1.12 -9.16 1.17
CA ILE A 12 -2.07 -8.91 2.25
C ILE A 12 -1.43 -7.93 3.25
N GLY A 13 -2.04 -6.77 3.42
CA GLY A 13 -1.74 -5.85 4.51
C GLY A 13 -2.53 -6.21 5.77
N TYR A 14 -2.15 -5.64 6.90
CA TYR A 14 -2.95 -5.72 8.12
C TYR A 14 -2.78 -4.51 9.02
N TYR A 15 -3.79 -4.24 9.84
CA TYR A 15 -3.74 -3.22 10.90
C TYR A 15 -4.53 -3.67 12.12
N TYR A 16 -4.29 -3.03 13.26
CA TYR A 16 -5.03 -3.29 14.49
C TYR A 16 -6.10 -2.24 14.71
N THR A 17 -7.27 -2.70 15.15
CA THR A 17 -8.29 -1.83 15.73
C THR A 17 -8.33 -2.04 17.23
N HIS A 18 -8.39 -0.94 17.97
CA HIS A 18 -8.33 -0.93 19.42
C HIS A 18 -9.69 -0.51 19.95
N THR A 19 -10.26 -1.32 20.84
CA THR A 19 -11.34 -0.89 21.73
C THR A 19 -10.78 -0.81 23.15
N LYS A 20 -11.58 -0.32 24.11
CA LYS A 20 -11.18 -0.25 25.52
C LYS A 20 -10.74 -1.60 26.11
N THR A 21 -11.19 -2.71 25.53
CA THR A 21 -11.04 -4.05 26.11
C THR A 21 -10.36 -5.06 25.19
N LYS A 22 -10.17 -4.76 23.91
CA LYS A 22 -9.57 -5.71 22.97
C LYS A 22 -8.84 -5.04 21.81
N HIS A 23 -7.88 -5.79 21.27
CA HIS A 23 -7.21 -5.51 20.01
C HIS A 23 -7.71 -6.52 18.98
N THR A 24 -8.17 -6.03 17.82
CA THR A 24 -8.63 -6.88 16.72
C THR A 24 -7.73 -6.66 15.51
N LEU A 25 -7.04 -7.71 15.09
CA LEU A 25 -6.28 -7.75 13.85
C LEU A 25 -7.24 -7.76 12.65
N LYS A 26 -7.02 -6.87 11.69
CA LYS A 26 -7.77 -6.80 10.43
C LYS A 26 -6.81 -7.05 9.27
N LEU A 27 -7.10 -8.07 8.47
CA LEU A 27 -6.40 -8.34 7.21
C LEU A 27 -7.07 -7.55 6.09
N ILE A 28 -6.26 -7.04 5.18
CA ILE A 28 -6.71 -6.26 4.04
C ILE A 28 -5.97 -6.64 2.77
N ASP A 29 -6.67 -6.64 1.65
CA ASP A 29 -6.14 -6.86 0.30
C ASP A 29 -6.41 -5.64 -0.61
N ASN A 30 -7.22 -4.68 -0.14
CA ASN A 30 -7.62 -3.50 -0.91
C ASN A 30 -7.69 -2.24 -0.03
N HIS A 31 -7.29 -1.09 -0.59
CA HIS A 31 -7.37 0.23 0.04
C HIS A 31 -8.79 0.64 0.47
N LEU A 32 -9.84 0.11 -0.18
CA LEU A 32 -11.23 0.40 0.19
C LEU A 32 -11.63 -0.17 1.57
N GLN A 33 -10.82 -1.05 2.15
CA GLN A 33 -11.08 -1.66 3.46
C GLN A 33 -10.59 -0.79 4.63
N PHE A 34 -9.91 0.32 4.36
CA PHE A 34 -9.60 1.32 5.37
C PHE A 34 -10.84 2.13 5.72
N LYS A 35 -11.18 2.16 7.00
CA LYS A 35 -12.28 2.99 7.52
C LYS A 35 -11.71 4.27 8.11
N ASN A 36 -12.27 5.40 7.69
CA ASN A 36 -12.00 6.67 8.37
C ASN A 36 -12.48 6.59 9.82
N LEU A 37 -11.68 7.12 10.74
CA LEU A 37 -12.07 7.23 12.14
C LEU A 37 -13.26 8.19 12.24
N LYS A 38 -14.36 7.72 12.83
CA LYS A 38 -15.55 8.54 13.04
C LYS A 38 -15.20 9.78 13.87
N GLY A 39 -15.67 10.95 13.44
CA GLY A 39 -15.45 12.21 14.14
C GLY A 39 -14.13 12.92 13.82
N HIS A 40 -13.29 12.35 12.95
CA HIS A 40 -12.11 13.05 12.44
C HIS A 40 -12.39 13.56 11.02
N ASN A 41 -12.51 14.88 10.90
CA ASN A 41 -12.46 15.57 9.61
C ASN A 41 -11.02 15.57 9.06
N PRO A 42 -10.81 15.83 7.76
CA PRO A 42 -9.48 16.04 7.21
C PRO A 42 -8.70 17.05 8.07
N LEU A 43 -7.56 16.62 8.62
CA LEU A 43 -6.71 17.46 9.45
C LEU A 43 -6.06 18.54 8.59
N LYS A 44 -6.10 19.79 9.06
CA LYS A 44 -5.42 20.90 8.40
C LYS A 44 -3.93 20.89 8.78
N ILE A 45 -3.09 21.31 7.84
CA ILE A 45 -1.68 21.63 8.14
C ILE A 45 -1.66 23.06 8.65
N GLN A 46 -1.15 23.27 9.86
CA GLN A 46 -1.05 24.59 10.49
C GLN A 46 0.26 24.70 11.26
N PRO A 47 0.97 25.83 11.16
CA PRO A 47 2.11 26.10 12.01
C PRO A 47 1.63 26.28 13.47
N LYS A 48 2.27 25.53 14.40
CA LYS A 48 2.08 25.47 15.86
C LYS A 48 1.01 26.41 16.44
N THR A 49 -0.26 26.06 16.29
CA THR A 49 -1.38 26.76 16.94
C THR A 49 -2.24 25.75 17.70
N ALA A 50 -2.31 25.89 19.02
CA ALA A 50 -2.78 24.83 19.93
C ALA A 50 -4.31 24.65 20.00
N ALA A 51 -5.10 25.37 19.20
CA ALA A 51 -6.56 25.41 19.37
C ALA A 51 -7.27 24.12 18.89
N HIS A 52 -6.72 23.42 17.89
CA HIS A 52 -7.33 22.24 17.28
C HIS A 52 -6.29 21.19 16.90
N LEU A 53 -6.72 19.94 16.70
CA LEU A 53 -5.87 18.89 16.12
C LEU A 53 -5.44 19.31 14.71
N HIS A 54 -4.14 19.33 14.46
CA HIS A 54 -3.53 19.73 13.20
C HIS A 54 -2.24 18.94 12.94
N LEU A 55 -1.79 18.97 11.69
CA LEU A 55 -0.44 18.53 11.31
C LEU A 55 0.50 19.74 11.37
N THR A 56 1.66 19.60 11.99
CA THR A 56 2.62 20.70 12.17
C THR A 56 3.64 20.82 11.04
N ASP A 57 3.89 19.71 10.34
CA ASP A 57 4.91 19.61 9.30
C ASP A 57 4.49 18.57 8.26
N TRP A 58 4.95 18.74 7.03
CA TRP A 58 4.71 17.83 5.91
C TRP A 58 5.96 17.77 5.04
N SER A 59 6.46 16.56 4.84
CA SER A 59 7.58 16.29 3.94
C SER A 59 7.23 15.18 2.96
N MET A 60 7.83 15.25 1.77
CA MET A 60 7.69 14.25 0.73
C MET A 60 9.07 13.78 0.29
N THR A 61 9.25 12.46 0.16
CA THR A 61 10.47 11.86 -0.36
C THR A 61 10.16 11.04 -1.59
N LYS A 62 10.97 11.19 -2.64
CA LYS A 62 10.87 10.39 -3.87
C LYS A 62 12.03 9.38 -3.90
N LYS A 63 11.78 8.20 -4.46
CA LYS A 63 12.78 7.14 -4.64
C LYS A 63 12.61 6.51 -6.02
N PHE A 64 13.72 6.14 -6.66
CA PHE A 64 13.68 5.33 -7.86
C PHE A 64 13.25 3.90 -7.51
N VAL A 65 12.34 3.34 -8.31
CA VAL A 65 11.79 1.99 -8.11
C VAL A 65 11.86 1.20 -9.41
N VAL A 66 11.97 -0.12 -9.29
CA VAL A 66 11.93 -1.03 -10.43
C VAL A 66 10.51 -1.01 -11.02
N SER A 67 10.39 -0.69 -12.31
CA SER A 67 9.09 -0.58 -12.98
C SER A 67 8.46 -1.93 -13.29
N ASN A 68 9.27 -2.95 -13.59
CA ASN A 68 8.79 -4.24 -14.06
C ASN A 68 9.52 -5.40 -13.38
N LYS A 69 8.75 -6.36 -12.88
CA LYS A 69 9.26 -7.61 -12.32
C LYS A 69 8.68 -8.78 -13.11
N ARG A 70 9.55 -9.68 -13.59
CA ARG A 70 9.14 -10.93 -14.25
C ARG A 70 9.45 -12.11 -13.33
N GLN A 71 8.49 -13.01 -13.17
CA GLN A 71 8.67 -14.27 -12.44
C GLN A 71 8.26 -15.44 -13.34
N THR A 72 9.00 -16.52 -13.27
CA THR A 72 8.75 -17.78 -13.98
C THR A 72 8.71 -18.92 -12.98
N SER A 73 8.00 -19.99 -13.34
CA SER A 73 7.93 -21.23 -12.56
C SER A 73 7.87 -22.43 -13.49
N TYR A 74 8.04 -23.64 -12.95
CA TYR A 74 7.95 -24.89 -13.71
C TYR A 74 6.84 -25.77 -13.12
N ASN A 75 5.98 -26.29 -14.00
CA ASN A 75 4.96 -27.28 -13.63
C ASN A 75 5.32 -28.64 -14.28
N PRO A 76 5.66 -29.68 -13.51
CA PRO A 76 6.02 -31.00 -14.05
C PRO A 76 4.86 -31.69 -14.75
N LEU A 77 3.61 -31.33 -14.44
CA LEU A 77 2.42 -31.88 -15.11
C LEU A 77 2.24 -31.32 -16.53
N THR A 78 2.83 -30.15 -16.81
CA THR A 78 2.75 -29.47 -18.11
C THR A 78 4.15 -28.96 -18.50
N PRO A 79 5.12 -29.85 -18.75
CA PRO A 79 6.55 -29.50 -18.81
C PRO A 79 6.93 -28.64 -20.02
N LYS A 80 6.13 -28.68 -21.09
CA LYS A 80 6.34 -27.85 -22.30
C LYS A 80 5.75 -26.44 -22.19
N GLN A 81 4.94 -26.19 -21.17
CA GLN A 81 4.30 -24.90 -20.98
C GLN A 81 5.22 -24.00 -20.17
N ILE A 82 5.69 -22.91 -20.78
CA ILE A 82 6.36 -21.83 -20.04
C ILE A 82 5.24 -20.98 -19.41
N PRO A 83 5.11 -20.94 -18.08
CA PRO A 83 4.10 -20.11 -17.44
C PRO A 83 4.55 -18.65 -17.52
N THR A 84 4.00 -17.92 -18.47
CA THR A 84 4.19 -16.47 -18.55
C THR A 84 3.21 -15.81 -17.59
N VAL A 85 3.71 -15.29 -16.47
CA VAL A 85 2.88 -14.51 -15.53
C VAL A 85 3.02 -13.03 -15.89
N SER A 86 1.98 -12.49 -16.52
CA SER A 86 1.84 -11.05 -16.76
C SER A 86 1.33 -10.39 -15.48
N ALA A 87 2.22 -10.07 -14.54
CA ALA A 87 1.84 -9.25 -13.39
C ALA A 87 1.74 -7.78 -13.83
N THR A 88 0.54 -7.33 -14.17
CA THR A 88 0.27 -5.90 -14.43
C THR A 88 0.26 -5.18 -13.09
N SER A 89 1.42 -4.67 -12.65
CA SER A 89 1.42 -3.66 -11.60
C SER A 89 0.69 -2.44 -12.14
N LYS A 90 -0.44 -2.06 -11.54
CA LYS A 90 -1.06 -0.73 -11.76
C LYS A 90 -0.12 0.33 -11.20
N GLY A 91 0.88 0.71 -12.00
CA GLY A 91 1.64 1.93 -11.79
C GLY A 91 0.92 3.05 -12.51
N ASP A 92 0.15 3.87 -11.78
CA ASP A 92 -0.35 5.14 -12.30
C ASP A 92 0.82 6.12 -12.39
N ILE A 93 1.66 5.95 -13.41
CA ILE A 93 2.57 7.00 -13.86
C ILE A 93 1.86 7.67 -15.04
N ASN A 94 1.09 8.71 -14.76
CA ASN A 94 0.65 9.63 -15.80
C ASN A 94 1.88 10.36 -16.33
N THR A 95 2.40 9.89 -17.46
CA THR A 95 3.40 10.58 -18.28
C THR A 95 2.72 11.79 -18.94
N SER A 96 2.42 12.81 -18.16
CA SER A 96 1.90 14.09 -18.65
C SER A 96 2.54 15.24 -17.87
N ALA A 97 3.86 15.21 -17.77
CA ALA A 97 4.68 16.32 -17.34
C ALA A 97 6.11 16.16 -17.91
N ILE A 98 6.21 15.87 -19.22
CA ILE A 98 7.34 16.37 -19.99
C ILE A 98 6.83 17.71 -20.52
N ALA A 99 7.09 18.78 -19.77
CA ALA A 99 7.02 20.12 -20.32
C ALA A 99 8.43 20.45 -20.79
N ASP A 100 8.54 20.66 -22.10
CA ASP A 100 9.72 21.17 -22.78
C ASP A 100 10.21 22.47 -22.13
N VAL A 101 11.53 22.57 -21.96
CA VAL A 101 12.27 23.84 -21.91
C VAL A 101 13.50 23.68 -22.79
#